data_AF-A0A923UGD4-F1
#
_entry.id   AF-A0A923UGD4-F1
#
_cell.length_a   1.000
_cell.length_b   1.000
_cell.length_c   1.000
_cell.angle_alpha   90.00
_cell.angle_beta   90.00
_cell.angle_gamma   90.00
#
_symmetry.space_group_name_H-M   'P 1'
#
loop_
_entity.id
_entity.type
_entity.pdbx_description
1 polymer ?
#
loop_
_entity_poly.entity_id
_entity_poly.type
_entity_poly.pdbx_seq_one_letter_code
_entity_poly.pdbx_strand_id
1 'polypeptide(L)'
;MTHRTKTINLNINKVEKCFIDYLNLSKVLIEDTLFAKSTKEDKDSTLKAMITNFVENLVTRQEAFVRLQAQLNDPNCQIKSELMAKLLTFELLERQIFGLGLSSKSTNYKINQAMYEVETAIVISNILDKGRRVDGRKTDEIRPITTQVGVLPEVHGSSLFNRGETQVLNVLTLGTLDDALQLDGIEDIYVTSKRYIHHYNFPSYSVGETGRYSGTGRREIGHGALAEKALMPVLPTEEEFPYTMRLVSECLGSNGSTSMASTCGSSMSLMHAGVPIKAAVAGIAMGAALDEASGRFAVLTDIQGMEDHHAHMDFKVTGTSQGVTAIQLDNKVGGLTVEVLSQALNDAKKGRIFILGKMAESINKSNPEIASSAPKVKIILVPQSKIREVIGSGGAVINGLQTEFGVQVSLENETGKTVIYGTNSAMVEACYAKIASMIHEFKIGETITGPVVRIEKFGAFFRIDNSDKDAMVHISELGNGKRLETVEEVLKLGDRISCTIMEINDRGQFKLKFNGKM
;
A
#
# COMPACT_ATOMS: atom_id res chain seq x y z
N MET A 1 -15.98 32.93 -5.67
CA MET A 1 -14.57 33.11 -5.24
C MET A 1 -13.75 32.00 -5.85
N THR A 2 -12.83 32.34 -6.74
CA THR A 2 -12.11 31.42 -7.63
C THR A 2 -11.02 30.65 -6.86
N HIS A 3 -11.21 29.33 -6.70
CA HIS A 3 -10.16 28.41 -6.24
C HIS A 3 -9.06 28.32 -7.31
N ARG A 4 -7.97 29.07 -7.12
CA ARG A 4 -6.71 28.83 -7.83
C ARG A 4 -5.99 27.67 -7.16
N THR A 5 -6.16 26.47 -7.70
CA THR A 5 -5.28 25.34 -7.43
C THR A 5 -3.89 25.69 -7.96
N LYS A 6 -3.02 26.21 -7.09
CA LYS A 6 -1.59 26.32 -7.40
C LYS A 6 -0.98 24.94 -7.22
N THR A 7 -0.73 24.24 -8.33
CA THR A 7 0.16 23.09 -8.36
C THR A 7 1.56 23.58 -7.98
N ILE A 8 1.95 23.38 -6.71
CA ILE A 8 3.32 23.62 -6.29
C ILE A 8 4.12 22.42 -6.80
N ASN A 9 4.87 22.62 -7.88
CA ASN A 9 5.95 21.72 -8.26
C ASN A 9 7.00 21.76 -7.14
N LEU A 10 6.84 20.90 -6.15
CA LEU A 10 7.82 20.70 -5.09
C LEU A 10 9.04 20.02 -5.71
N ASN A 11 10.06 20.83 -5.98
CA ASN A 11 11.41 20.33 -6.24
C ASN A 11 11.82 19.45 -5.05
N ILE A 12 12.02 18.17 -5.31
CA ILE A 12 12.03 17.06 -4.37
C ILE A 12 13.08 17.13 -3.26
N ASN A 13 14.21 17.83 -3.50
CA ASN A 13 15.18 18.13 -2.45
C ASN A 13 14.63 19.09 -1.37
N LYS A 14 13.42 19.66 -1.56
CA LYS A 14 12.73 20.47 -0.56
C LYS A 14 11.96 19.64 0.47
N VAL A 15 11.58 18.39 0.22
CA VAL A 15 10.69 17.65 1.15
C VAL A 15 11.39 17.35 2.48
N GLU A 16 12.66 16.92 2.43
CA GLU A 16 13.47 16.64 3.63
C GLU A 16 13.72 17.93 4.44
N LYS A 17 13.99 19.05 3.75
CA LYS A 17 14.11 20.36 4.38
C LYS A 17 12.78 20.86 4.95
N CYS A 18 11.68 20.71 4.22
CA CYS A 18 10.34 21.08 4.66
C CYS A 18 9.90 20.26 5.88
N PHE A 19 10.29 18.99 5.98
CA PHE A 19 10.03 18.17 7.15
C PHE A 19 10.74 18.72 8.39
N ILE A 20 12.04 19.04 8.28
CA ILE A 20 12.80 19.66 9.36
C ILE A 20 12.20 21.02 9.75
N ASP A 21 11.86 21.85 8.77
CA ASP A 21 11.24 23.16 9.00
C ASP A 21 9.88 23.01 9.71
N TYR A 22 9.08 22.01 9.33
CA TYR A 22 7.79 21.71 9.97
C TYR A 22 7.96 21.20 11.40
N LEU A 23 8.94 20.32 11.66
CA LEU A 23 9.25 19.86 13.03
C LEU A 23 9.64 21.03 13.93
N ASN A 24 10.47 21.94 13.43
CA ASN A 24 10.86 23.14 14.17
C ASN A 24 9.65 24.04 14.46
N LEU A 25 8.77 24.24 13.47
CA LEU A 25 7.54 25.01 13.66
C LEU A 25 6.59 24.34 14.68
N SER A 26 6.39 23.02 14.59
CA SER A 26 5.57 22.26 15.53
C SER A 26 6.12 22.36 16.96
N LYS A 27 7.44 22.30 17.13
CA LYS A 27 8.08 22.46 18.45
C LYS A 27 7.71 23.82 19.07
N VAL A 28 7.86 24.90 18.32
CA VAL A 28 7.52 26.26 18.79
C VAL A 28 6.04 26.34 19.20
N LEU A 29 5.13 25.83 18.36
CA LEU A 29 3.69 25.85 18.65
C LEU A 29 3.32 25.04 19.90
N ILE A 30 3.95 23.88 20.12
CA ILE A 30 3.71 23.02 21.28
C ILE A 30 4.22 23.69 22.57
N GLU A 31 5.42 24.29 22.52
CA GLU A 31 6.01 25.03 23.64
C GLU A 31 5.13 26.23 24.02
N ASP A 32 4.60 26.98 23.05
CA ASP A 32 3.70 28.11 23.29
C ASP A 32 2.35 27.69 23.92
N THR A 33 1.91 26.44 23.70
CA THR A 33 0.58 25.96 24.14
C THR A 33 0.60 25.26 25.50
N LEU A 34 1.70 24.61 25.89
CA LEU A 34 1.74 23.72 27.07
C LEU A 34 2.21 24.36 28.38
N PHE A 35 2.85 25.53 28.36
CA PHE A 35 3.32 26.18 29.60
C PHE A 35 2.22 26.89 30.42
N ALA A 36 0.95 26.69 30.08
CA ALA A 36 -0.19 27.08 30.89
C ALA A 36 -0.76 25.87 31.69
N LYS A 37 -0.19 25.65 32.88
CA LYS A 37 -0.72 24.88 34.05
C LYS A 37 -0.12 23.49 34.36
N SER A 38 0.38 23.46 35.60
CA SER A 38 0.52 22.35 36.56
C SER A 38 1.80 21.52 36.51
N THR A 39 2.65 21.76 37.50
CA THR A 39 3.73 20.86 37.94
C THR A 39 3.26 20.12 39.19
N LYS A 40 3.13 18.80 39.12
CA LYS A 40 3.23 17.94 40.31
C LYS A 40 4.67 17.44 40.39
N GLU A 41 5.25 17.49 41.58
CA GLU A 41 6.62 17.05 41.85
C GLU A 41 6.80 15.55 41.57
N ASP A 42 7.89 15.24 40.87
CA ASP A 42 8.27 13.90 40.44
C ASP A 42 9.04 13.18 41.56
N LYS A 43 8.66 11.94 41.88
CA LYS A 43 9.08 11.23 43.11
C LYS A 43 10.18 10.16 42.91
N ASP A 44 10.98 10.23 41.84
CA ASP A 44 11.88 9.12 41.47
C ASP A 44 13.36 9.50 41.19
N SER A 45 13.84 10.60 41.80
CA SER A 45 15.22 11.09 41.60
C SER A 45 16.30 10.26 42.31
N THR A 46 15.95 9.59 43.41
CA THR A 46 16.92 8.82 44.23
C THR A 46 17.33 7.49 43.60
N LEU A 47 16.46 6.88 42.78
CA LEU A 47 16.73 5.59 42.13
C LEU A 47 17.69 5.74 40.94
N LYS A 48 17.50 6.77 40.11
CA LYS A 48 18.43 7.13 39.03
C LYS A 48 19.85 7.33 39.57
N ALA A 49 20.01 8.09 40.65
CA ALA A 49 21.33 8.38 41.22
C ALA A 49 22.07 7.14 41.78
N MET A 50 21.35 6.14 42.29
CA MET A 50 21.94 4.88 42.74
C MET A 50 22.38 3.98 41.58
N ILE A 51 21.57 3.91 40.51
CA ILE A 51 21.88 3.09 39.34
C ILE A 51 23.05 3.71 38.54
N THR A 52 23.06 5.03 38.35
CA THR A 52 24.18 5.73 37.69
C THR A 52 25.51 5.49 38.41
N ASN A 53 25.53 5.62 39.75
CA ASN A 53 26.72 5.31 40.55
C ASN A 53 27.16 3.84 40.43
N PHE A 54 26.21 2.91 40.29
CA PHE A 54 26.50 1.49 40.18
C PHE A 54 27.05 1.11 38.80
N VAL A 55 26.48 1.68 37.72
CA VAL A 55 26.98 1.54 36.35
C VAL A 55 28.37 2.16 36.22
N GLU A 56 28.61 3.34 36.78
CA GLU A 56 29.93 3.96 36.82
C GLU A 56 30.97 3.09 37.55
N ASN A 57 30.58 2.43 38.64
CA ASN A 57 31.43 1.49 39.39
C ASN A 57 31.68 0.16 38.66
N LEU A 58 30.75 -0.32 37.82
CA LEU A 58 30.92 -1.50 36.99
C LEU A 58 31.80 -1.22 35.76
N VAL A 59 31.61 -0.06 35.13
CA VAL A 59 32.42 0.41 34.00
C VAL A 59 33.87 0.66 34.44
N THR A 60 34.11 1.14 35.68
CA THR A 60 35.46 1.28 36.25
C THR A 60 36.09 -0.05 36.68
N ARG A 61 35.31 -1.09 36.98
CA ARG A 61 35.82 -2.46 37.22
C ARG A 61 36.09 -3.17 35.90
N GLN A 62 37.26 -2.87 35.33
CA GLN A 62 37.77 -3.34 34.03
C GLN A 62 37.51 -4.83 33.71
N GLU A 63 37.49 -5.76 34.66
CA GLU A 63 37.45 -7.19 34.35
C GLU A 63 36.12 -7.70 33.75
N ALA A 64 34.96 -7.23 34.23
CA ALA A 64 33.67 -7.66 33.70
C ALA A 64 33.37 -6.97 32.35
N PHE A 65 33.67 -5.68 32.27
CA PHE A 65 33.54 -4.87 31.06
C PHE A 65 34.45 -5.39 29.93
N VAL A 66 35.71 -5.71 30.22
CA VAL A 66 36.66 -6.27 29.24
C VAL A 66 36.24 -7.65 28.76
N ARG A 67 35.70 -8.51 29.63
CA ARG A 67 35.21 -9.85 29.24
C ARG A 67 33.94 -9.79 28.39
N LEU A 68 32.97 -8.95 28.76
CA LEU A 68 31.76 -8.72 27.96
C LEU A 68 32.11 -8.13 26.60
N GLN A 69 33.01 -7.14 26.58
CA GLN A 69 33.48 -6.49 25.38
C GLN A 69 34.24 -7.48 24.48
N ALA A 70 35.02 -8.42 25.03
CA ALA A 70 35.68 -9.46 24.24
C ALA A 70 34.68 -10.44 23.61
N GLN A 71 33.60 -10.79 24.31
CA GLN A 71 32.58 -11.74 23.84
C GLN A 71 31.58 -11.12 22.84
N LEU A 72 31.20 -9.85 23.01
CA LEU A 72 30.36 -9.10 22.08
C LEU A 72 31.08 -8.76 20.76
N ASN A 73 32.42 -8.80 20.76
CA ASN A 73 33.25 -8.57 19.56
C ASN A 73 33.60 -9.86 18.80
N ASP A 74 33.09 -11.03 19.21
CA ASP A 74 33.31 -12.30 18.50
C ASP A 74 32.37 -12.44 17.30
N PRO A 75 32.89 -12.46 16.05
CA PRO A 75 32.07 -12.54 14.84
C PRO A 75 31.32 -13.88 14.65
N ASN A 76 31.60 -14.92 15.45
CA ASN A 76 30.91 -16.21 15.40
C ASN A 76 29.77 -16.36 16.44
N CYS A 77 29.39 -15.28 17.13
CA CYS A 77 28.49 -15.32 18.27
C CYS A 77 27.00 -15.46 17.88
N GLN A 78 26.55 -16.68 17.57
CA GLN A 78 25.12 -17.02 17.53
C GLN A 78 24.66 -17.56 18.90
N ILE A 79 24.27 -16.70 19.84
CA ILE A 79 23.52 -17.05 21.07
C ILE A 79 24.39 -17.55 22.26
N LYS A 80 25.44 -18.36 22.08
CA LYS A 80 26.11 -19.05 23.23
C LYS A 80 27.03 -18.16 24.08
N SER A 81 27.79 -17.23 23.48
CA SER A 81 28.67 -16.29 24.19
C SER A 81 27.90 -15.11 24.78
N GLU A 82 26.82 -14.67 24.13
CA GLU A 82 25.92 -13.62 24.62
C GLU A 82 25.12 -14.09 25.84
N LEU A 83 24.64 -15.35 25.82
CA LEU A 83 23.99 -15.99 26.97
C LEU A 83 24.96 -16.16 28.14
N MET A 84 26.23 -16.52 27.87
CA MET A 84 27.28 -16.66 28.90
C MET A 84 27.71 -15.31 29.49
N ALA A 85 27.81 -14.27 28.67
CA ALA A 85 28.06 -12.90 29.10
C ALA A 85 26.90 -12.38 29.98
N LYS A 86 25.65 -12.61 29.55
CA LYS A 86 24.44 -12.31 30.32
C LYS A 86 24.41 -13.10 31.63
N LEU A 87 24.72 -14.39 31.63
CA LEU A 87 24.80 -15.23 32.83
C LEU A 87 25.87 -14.76 33.81
N LEU A 88 27.08 -14.47 33.34
CA LEU A 88 28.18 -14.02 34.20
C LEU A 88 27.87 -12.67 34.85
N THR A 89 27.27 -11.75 34.08
CA THR A 89 26.90 -10.43 34.59
C THR A 89 25.70 -10.52 35.53
N PHE A 90 24.72 -11.38 35.20
CA PHE A 90 23.61 -11.72 36.09
C PHE A 90 24.11 -12.31 37.41
N GLU A 91 25.04 -13.27 37.40
CA GLU A 91 25.64 -13.84 38.62
C GLU A 91 26.40 -12.81 39.46
N LEU A 92 27.13 -11.89 38.83
CA LEU A 92 27.85 -10.80 39.52
C LEU A 92 26.88 -9.79 40.15
N LEU A 93 25.83 -9.42 39.42
CA LEU A 93 24.76 -8.52 39.87
C LEU A 93 23.94 -9.14 41.00
N GLU A 94 23.57 -10.41 40.85
CA GLU A 94 22.82 -11.17 41.84
C GLU A 94 23.62 -11.24 43.14
N ARG A 95 24.93 -11.58 43.10
CA ARG A 95 25.78 -11.61 44.29
C ARG A 95 25.89 -10.26 45.01
N GLN A 96 25.98 -9.15 44.27
CA GLN A 96 26.05 -7.82 44.89
C GLN A 96 24.69 -7.34 45.44
N ILE A 97 23.58 -7.63 44.74
CA ILE A 97 22.24 -7.17 45.14
C ILE A 97 21.65 -8.06 46.24
N PHE A 98 21.97 -9.35 46.28
CA PHE A 98 21.60 -10.24 47.40
C PHE A 98 22.28 -9.79 48.71
N GLY A 99 23.48 -9.22 48.63
CA GLY A 99 24.17 -8.59 49.76
C GLY A 99 23.48 -7.33 50.32
N LEU A 100 22.53 -6.74 49.58
CA LEU A 100 21.78 -5.52 49.97
C LEU A 100 20.41 -5.82 50.62
N GLY A 101 20.04 -7.09 50.80
CA GLY A 101 18.83 -7.48 51.56
C GLY A 101 17.49 -7.16 50.90
N LEU A 102 17.43 -6.99 49.57
CA LEU A 102 16.21 -6.66 48.81
C LEU A 102 15.35 -7.90 48.48
N SER A 103 14.02 -7.74 48.41
CA SER A 103 13.07 -8.83 48.10
C SER A 103 13.24 -9.38 46.66
N SER A 104 13.06 -10.69 46.48
CA SER A 104 13.40 -11.43 45.24
C SER A 104 12.79 -10.85 43.96
N LYS A 105 11.55 -10.34 44.02
CA LYS A 105 10.84 -9.80 42.85
C LYS A 105 11.33 -8.40 42.45
N SER A 106 11.70 -7.55 43.41
CA SER A 106 12.26 -6.22 43.12
C SER A 106 13.72 -6.31 42.67
N THR A 107 14.44 -7.31 43.20
CA THR A 107 15.84 -7.61 42.87
C THR A 107 15.98 -8.00 41.39
N ASN A 108 15.16 -8.93 40.88
CA ASN A 108 15.22 -9.36 39.48
C ASN A 108 14.92 -8.23 38.48
N TYR A 109 13.95 -7.36 38.78
CA TYR A 109 13.65 -6.20 37.95
C TYR A 109 14.86 -5.25 37.87
N LYS A 110 15.47 -4.95 39.02
CA LYS A 110 16.65 -4.07 39.10
C LYS A 110 17.89 -4.66 38.41
N ILE A 111 18.08 -5.98 38.50
CA ILE A 111 19.15 -6.69 37.78
C ILE A 111 18.96 -6.55 36.27
N ASN A 112 17.75 -6.81 35.77
CA ASN A 112 17.47 -6.69 34.34
C ASN A 112 17.65 -5.26 33.82
N GLN A 113 17.27 -4.26 34.63
CA GLN A 113 17.49 -2.86 34.29
C GLN A 113 18.99 -2.52 34.23
N ALA A 114 19.77 -2.92 35.24
CA ALA A 114 21.21 -2.69 35.24
C ALA A 114 21.91 -3.39 34.07
N MET A 115 21.49 -4.62 33.74
CA MET A 115 21.96 -5.34 32.55
C MET A 115 21.70 -4.56 31.26
N TYR A 116 20.47 -4.09 31.08
CA TYR A 116 20.08 -3.30 29.93
C TYR A 116 20.92 -2.02 29.79
N GLU A 117 21.17 -1.31 30.88
CA GLU A 117 21.98 -0.08 30.87
C GLU A 117 23.45 -0.36 30.53
N VAL A 118 24.02 -1.45 31.05
CA VAL A 118 25.39 -1.89 30.72
C VAL A 118 25.51 -2.30 29.24
N GLU A 119 24.56 -3.09 28.74
CA GLU A 119 24.50 -3.49 27.32
C GLU A 119 24.40 -2.27 26.41
N THR A 120 23.52 -1.33 26.76
CA THR A 120 23.35 -0.07 26.04
C THR A 120 24.65 0.73 26.01
N ALA A 121 25.32 0.92 27.17
CA ALA A 121 26.58 1.65 27.25
C ALA A 121 27.67 1.03 26.38
N ILE A 122 27.76 -0.31 26.36
CA ILE A 122 28.75 -1.03 25.54
C ILE A 122 28.46 -0.87 24.05
N VAL A 123 27.21 -1.04 23.64
CA VAL A 123 26.79 -0.88 22.24
C VAL A 123 27.10 0.54 21.76
N ILE A 124 26.68 1.55 22.53
CA ILE A 124 26.89 2.96 22.20
C ILE A 124 28.39 3.31 22.15
N SER A 125 29.18 2.92 23.14
CA SER A 125 30.64 3.18 23.14
C SER A 125 31.35 2.48 21.97
N ASN A 126 31.01 1.23 21.66
CA ASN A 126 31.61 0.55 20.50
C ASN A 126 31.28 1.27 19.17
N ILE A 127 30.06 1.78 19.03
CA ILE A 127 29.65 2.54 17.85
C ILE A 127 30.41 3.88 17.79
N LEU A 128 30.42 4.66 18.87
CA LEU A 128 31.00 6.01 18.88
C LEU A 128 32.53 6.00 18.85
N ASP A 129 33.17 5.09 19.59
CA ASP A 129 34.63 5.11 19.76
C ASP A 129 35.36 4.24 18.73
N LYS A 130 34.74 3.13 18.30
CA LYS A 130 35.35 2.18 17.35
C LYS A 130 34.71 2.18 15.97
N GLY A 131 33.55 2.81 15.79
CA GLY A 131 32.80 2.79 14.53
C GLY A 131 32.33 1.39 14.13
N ARG A 132 32.16 0.48 15.11
CA ARG A 132 31.79 -0.92 14.87
C ARG A 132 30.44 -1.25 15.48
N ARG A 133 29.61 -1.92 14.69
CA ARG A 133 28.28 -2.40 15.08
C ARG A 133 28.34 -3.79 15.69
N VAL A 134 27.23 -4.24 16.27
CA VAL A 134 27.09 -5.55 16.92
C VAL A 134 27.40 -6.73 15.99
N ASP A 135 27.15 -6.57 14.70
CA ASP A 135 27.43 -7.55 13.65
C ASP A 135 28.72 -7.26 12.86
N GLY A 136 29.53 -6.30 13.33
CA GLY A 136 30.79 -5.91 12.70
C GLY A 136 30.68 -4.96 11.50
N ARG A 137 29.47 -4.61 11.05
CA ARG A 137 29.27 -3.66 9.94
C ARG A 137 29.73 -2.24 10.31
N LYS A 138 29.97 -1.45 9.26
CA LYS A 138 30.08 0.02 9.39
C LYS A 138 28.70 0.65 9.62
N THR A 139 28.71 1.89 10.07
CA THR A 139 27.49 2.65 10.39
C THR A 139 26.62 2.92 9.15
N ASP A 140 27.21 3.00 7.96
CA ASP A 140 26.52 3.26 6.68
C ASP A 140 26.25 1.99 5.84
N GLU A 141 26.65 0.82 6.34
CA GLU A 141 26.57 -0.44 5.60
C GLU A 141 25.20 -1.12 5.75
N ILE A 142 24.60 -1.50 4.62
CA ILE A 142 23.29 -2.18 4.55
C ILE A 142 23.51 -3.69 4.46
N ARG A 143 22.65 -4.47 5.13
CA ARG A 143 22.72 -5.94 5.09
C ARG A 143 22.53 -6.48 3.66
N PRO A 144 22.99 -7.71 3.36
CA PRO A 144 22.74 -8.35 2.08
C PRO A 144 21.24 -8.38 1.75
N ILE A 145 20.90 -8.02 0.51
CA ILE A 145 19.51 -7.99 0.02
C ILE A 145 19.35 -9.01 -1.11
N THR A 146 18.30 -9.81 -1.02
CA THR A 146 17.83 -10.65 -2.12
C THR A 146 16.35 -10.41 -2.34
N THR A 147 15.94 -10.29 -3.59
CA THR A 147 14.57 -9.99 -3.96
C THR A 147 14.07 -10.95 -5.01
N GLN A 148 12.78 -11.29 -4.97
CA GLN A 148 12.10 -12.14 -5.95
C GLN A 148 10.65 -11.65 -6.14
N VAL A 149 10.10 -11.87 -7.34
CA VAL A 149 8.68 -11.66 -7.65
C VAL A 149 8.08 -12.94 -8.22
N GLY A 150 6.76 -13.10 -8.15
CA GLY A 150 6.09 -14.28 -8.72
C GLY A 150 6.40 -15.57 -7.98
N VAL A 151 6.62 -15.47 -6.66
CA VAL A 151 7.00 -16.60 -5.79
C VAL A 151 5.83 -17.57 -5.59
N LEU A 152 4.59 -17.06 -5.69
CA LEU A 152 3.36 -17.85 -5.58
C LEU A 152 2.64 -17.91 -6.94
N PRO A 153 2.15 -19.08 -7.38
CA PRO A 153 1.69 -19.30 -8.75
C PRO A 153 0.31 -18.71 -9.11
N GLU A 154 -0.66 -18.67 -8.17
CA GLU A 154 -2.05 -18.30 -8.50
C GLU A 154 -2.46 -16.89 -8.04
N VAL A 155 -1.66 -16.27 -7.18
CA VAL A 155 -1.96 -14.94 -6.63
C VAL A 155 -1.72 -13.86 -7.69
N HIS A 156 -2.47 -12.76 -7.62
CA HIS A 156 -2.38 -11.70 -8.64
C HIS A 156 -1.01 -11.02 -8.61
N GLY A 157 -0.44 -10.80 -7.43
CA GLY A 157 0.93 -10.34 -7.26
C GLY A 157 1.61 -11.01 -6.08
N SER A 158 2.91 -11.32 -6.21
CA SER A 158 3.71 -11.76 -5.06
C SER A 158 5.15 -11.26 -5.16
N SER A 159 5.76 -11.09 -4.00
CA SER A 159 7.19 -10.80 -3.87
C SER A 159 7.75 -11.37 -2.57
N LEU A 160 9.04 -11.73 -2.59
CA LEU A 160 9.79 -12.10 -1.41
C LEU A 160 10.98 -11.14 -1.30
N PHE A 161 10.97 -10.33 -0.25
CA PHE A 161 12.03 -9.37 0.03
C PHE A 161 12.80 -9.82 1.27
N ASN A 162 14.11 -10.05 1.10
CA ASN A 162 15.01 -10.40 2.20
C ASN A 162 16.08 -9.31 2.36
N ARG A 163 16.34 -8.91 3.59
CA ARG A 163 17.45 -8.04 3.97
C ARG A 163 18.07 -8.54 5.27
N GLY A 164 19.23 -9.18 5.15
CA GLY A 164 19.81 -9.99 6.23
C GLY A 164 18.81 -11.07 6.67
N GLU A 165 18.51 -11.11 7.97
CA GLU A 165 17.54 -12.06 8.56
C GLU A 165 16.09 -11.53 8.55
N THR A 166 15.86 -10.31 8.08
CA THR A 166 14.50 -9.80 7.88
C THR A 166 13.97 -10.27 6.54
N GLN A 167 12.90 -11.05 6.56
CA GLN A 167 12.25 -11.61 5.38
C GLN A 167 10.75 -11.36 5.42
N VAL A 168 10.23 -10.78 4.34
CA VAL A 168 8.80 -10.54 4.16
C VAL A 168 8.33 -11.11 2.83
N LEU A 169 7.33 -11.98 2.89
CA LEU A 169 6.54 -12.41 1.75
C LEU A 169 5.35 -11.46 1.62
N ASN A 170 5.23 -10.77 0.49
CA ASN A 170 4.07 -9.94 0.21
C ASN A 170 3.20 -10.58 -0.86
N VAL A 171 1.89 -10.59 -0.63
CA VAL A 171 0.87 -11.09 -1.54
C VAL A 171 -0.13 -9.99 -1.83
N LEU A 172 -0.43 -9.78 -3.11
CA LEU A 172 -1.41 -8.83 -3.58
C LEU A 172 -2.59 -9.56 -4.21
N THR A 173 -3.78 -9.11 -3.83
CA THR A 173 -5.06 -9.50 -4.42
C THR A 173 -5.76 -8.26 -4.97
N LEU A 174 -6.29 -8.40 -6.18
CA LEU A 174 -7.11 -7.39 -6.87
C LEU A 174 -8.57 -7.81 -6.74
N GLY A 175 -9.40 -6.88 -6.29
CA GLY A 175 -10.84 -7.02 -6.20
C GLY A 175 -11.56 -5.93 -6.99
N THR A 176 -12.87 -6.04 -7.05
CA THR A 176 -13.75 -5.00 -7.58
C THR A 176 -13.78 -3.79 -6.66
N LEU A 177 -14.34 -2.67 -7.10
CA LEU A 177 -14.50 -1.48 -6.25
C LEU A 177 -15.46 -1.73 -5.07
N ASP A 178 -16.38 -2.68 -5.20
CA ASP A 178 -17.30 -3.06 -4.12
C ASP A 178 -16.58 -3.80 -2.98
N ASP A 179 -15.41 -4.38 -3.25
CA ASP A 179 -14.54 -5.00 -2.23
C ASP A 179 -13.76 -3.97 -1.39
N ALA A 180 -13.93 -2.68 -1.65
CA ALA A 180 -13.29 -1.62 -0.88
C ALA A 180 -13.75 -1.67 0.58
N LEU A 181 -12.81 -1.50 1.51
CA LEU A 181 -13.10 -1.52 2.93
C LEU A 181 -13.89 -0.26 3.31
N GLN A 182 -15.15 -0.43 3.69
CA GLN A 182 -15.96 0.65 4.24
C GLN A 182 -15.45 1.00 5.64
N LEU A 183 -15.35 2.30 5.92
CA LEU A 183 -14.97 2.82 7.22
C LEU A 183 -16.23 3.34 7.93
N ASP A 184 -16.37 2.98 9.21
CA ASP A 184 -17.40 3.50 10.11
C ASP A 184 -16.71 4.09 11.36
N GLY A 185 -16.50 5.40 11.33
CA GLY A 185 -15.71 6.16 12.29
C GLY A 185 -16.03 7.66 12.26
N ILE A 186 -15.41 8.41 13.17
CA ILE A 186 -15.69 9.86 13.31
C ILE A 186 -15.22 10.65 12.07
N GLU A 187 -14.26 10.12 11.32
CA GLU A 187 -13.67 10.74 10.14
C GLU A 187 -14.41 10.40 8.83
N ASP A 188 -15.53 9.68 8.87
CA ASP A 188 -16.27 9.26 7.66
C ASP A 188 -16.81 10.43 6.84
N ILE A 189 -16.82 11.64 7.40
CA ILE A 189 -17.10 12.88 6.67
C ILE A 189 -16.05 13.12 5.57
N TYR A 190 -14.83 12.61 5.73
CA TYR A 190 -13.70 12.82 4.81
C TYR A 190 -13.31 11.56 4.02
N VAL A 191 -13.39 10.38 4.64
CA VAL A 191 -13.00 9.12 4.00
C VAL A 191 -14.00 8.03 4.39
N THR A 192 -14.86 7.64 3.45
CA THR A 192 -15.88 6.62 3.66
C THR A 192 -15.41 5.21 3.30
N SER A 193 -14.38 5.07 2.46
CA SER A 193 -13.86 3.78 2.04
C SER A 193 -12.38 3.79 1.70
N LYS A 194 -11.75 2.61 1.78
CA LYS A 194 -10.37 2.35 1.36
C LYS A 194 -10.31 1.30 0.26
N ARG A 195 -9.91 1.72 -0.94
CA ARG A 195 -9.57 0.81 -2.04
C ARG A 195 -8.17 0.21 -1.95
N TYR A 196 -7.28 0.78 -1.16
CA TYR A 196 -5.94 0.23 -0.93
C TYR A 196 -5.82 -0.16 0.54
N ILE A 197 -5.65 -1.45 0.76
CA ILE A 197 -5.70 -2.07 2.09
C ILE A 197 -4.38 -2.79 2.30
N HIS A 198 -3.63 -2.41 3.35
CA HIS A 198 -2.39 -3.09 3.72
C HIS A 198 -2.54 -3.82 5.05
N HIS A 199 -2.53 -5.15 5.00
CA HIS A 199 -2.46 -6.00 6.17
C HIS A 199 -1.02 -6.43 6.40
N TYR A 200 -0.63 -6.42 7.65
CA TYR A 200 0.71 -6.78 8.09
C TYR A 200 0.56 -7.81 9.21
N ASN A 201 1.21 -8.95 9.05
CA ASN A 201 1.19 -10.07 9.98
C ASN A 201 2.61 -10.34 10.48
N PHE A 202 2.72 -10.55 11.78
CA PHE A 202 3.97 -10.83 12.49
C PHE A 202 3.83 -12.10 13.34
N PRO A 203 3.88 -13.28 12.71
CA PRO A 203 3.74 -14.54 13.42
C PRO A 203 4.92 -14.78 14.37
N SER A 204 4.69 -15.47 15.49
CA SER A 204 5.73 -15.70 16.52
C SER A 204 6.97 -16.43 15.99
N TYR A 205 6.80 -17.32 15.00
CA TYR A 205 7.92 -18.03 14.39
C TYR A 205 8.91 -17.11 13.67
N SER A 206 8.50 -15.88 13.30
CA SER A 206 9.37 -14.91 12.62
C SER A 206 10.56 -14.46 13.46
N VAL A 207 10.46 -14.62 14.78
CA VAL A 207 11.53 -14.36 15.76
C VAL A 207 11.99 -15.64 16.47
N GLY A 208 11.58 -16.81 15.97
CA GLY A 208 11.93 -18.10 16.58
C GLY A 208 11.19 -18.42 17.89
N GLU A 209 10.08 -17.72 18.18
CA GLU A 209 9.30 -17.92 19.40
C GLU A 209 8.01 -18.70 19.15
N THR A 210 7.47 -19.29 20.21
CA THR A 210 6.12 -19.86 20.21
C THR A 210 5.15 -18.86 20.83
N GLY A 211 3.98 -18.66 20.21
CA GLY A 211 2.95 -17.79 20.74
C GLY A 211 1.56 -18.24 20.33
N ARG A 212 0.53 -17.72 21.01
CA ARG A 212 -0.85 -17.91 20.58
C ARG A 212 -1.07 -17.07 19.32
N TYR A 213 -1.50 -17.71 18.24
CA TYR A 213 -1.93 -17.00 17.05
C TYR A 213 -3.35 -16.47 17.28
N SER A 214 -3.44 -15.24 17.80
CA SER A 214 -4.69 -14.48 17.90
C SER A 214 -4.79 -13.46 16.75
N GLY A 215 -5.87 -12.67 16.72
CA GLY A 215 -5.98 -11.55 15.77
C GLY A 215 -4.84 -10.53 15.90
N THR A 216 -4.79 -9.61 14.95
CA THR A 216 -3.69 -8.63 14.81
C THR A 216 -3.59 -7.68 16.00
N GLY A 217 -2.39 -7.54 16.56
CA GLY A 217 -2.07 -6.60 17.62
C GLY A 217 -1.90 -5.16 17.13
N ARG A 218 -1.78 -4.21 18.08
CA ARG A 218 -1.61 -2.78 17.76
C ARG A 218 -0.36 -2.48 16.94
N ARG A 219 0.74 -3.18 17.20
CA ARG A 219 2.01 -2.97 16.47
C ARG A 219 1.92 -3.43 15.03
N GLU A 220 1.23 -4.53 14.78
CA GLU A 220 0.97 -5.05 13.43
C GLU A 220 0.12 -4.06 12.62
N ILE A 221 -0.96 -3.56 13.23
CA ILE A 221 -1.80 -2.51 12.62
C ILE A 221 -0.98 -1.25 12.33
N GLY A 222 -0.15 -0.80 13.28
CA GLY A 222 0.69 0.38 13.10
C GLY A 222 1.73 0.23 11.99
N HIS A 223 2.38 -0.93 11.89
CA HIS A 223 3.33 -1.23 10.82
C HIS A 223 2.66 -1.35 9.45
N GLY A 224 1.48 -1.99 9.39
CA GLY A 224 0.66 -2.03 8.17
C GLY A 224 0.25 -0.64 7.71
N ALA A 225 -0.24 0.20 8.62
CA ALA A 225 -0.61 1.58 8.33
C ALA A 225 0.58 2.43 7.84
N LEU A 226 1.80 2.21 8.37
CA LEU A 226 2.99 2.90 7.89
C LEU A 226 3.32 2.50 6.45
N ALA A 227 3.31 1.20 6.14
CA ALA A 227 3.54 0.71 4.78
C ALA A 227 2.41 1.14 3.82
N GLU A 228 1.18 1.23 4.31
CA GLU A 228 0.03 1.75 3.56
C GLU A 228 0.29 3.21 3.14
N LYS A 229 0.56 4.07 4.12
CA LYS A 229 0.86 5.50 3.91
C LYS A 229 2.07 5.71 3.00
N ALA A 230 3.08 4.85 3.10
CA ALA A 230 4.28 4.93 2.26
C ALA A 230 4.00 4.71 0.76
N LEU A 231 3.00 3.90 0.42
CA LEU A 231 2.67 3.55 -0.96
C LEU A 231 1.54 4.38 -1.55
N MET A 232 0.62 4.90 -0.73
CA MET A 232 -0.49 5.74 -1.18
C MET A 232 -0.11 6.84 -2.20
N PRO A 233 1.01 7.60 -2.04
CA PRO A 233 1.36 8.67 -2.98
C PRO A 233 1.70 8.20 -4.40
N VAL A 234 2.10 6.94 -4.57
CA VAL A 234 2.52 6.39 -5.87
C VAL A 234 1.45 5.54 -6.55
N LEU A 235 0.32 5.30 -5.89
CA LEU A 235 -0.77 4.52 -6.48
C LEU A 235 -1.39 5.27 -7.68
N PRO A 236 -1.83 4.54 -8.73
CA PRO A 236 -2.62 5.11 -9.83
C PRO A 236 -3.95 5.64 -9.31
N THR A 237 -4.64 6.52 -10.03
CA THR A 237 -6.00 6.94 -9.63
C THR A 237 -7.02 5.80 -9.82
N GLU A 238 -8.23 5.96 -9.31
CA GLU A 238 -9.32 5.01 -9.57
C GLU A 238 -9.76 5.01 -11.05
N GLU A 239 -9.60 6.14 -11.74
CA GLU A 239 -9.87 6.24 -13.17
C GLU A 239 -8.85 5.45 -13.99
N GLU A 240 -7.57 5.53 -13.62
CA GLU A 240 -6.48 4.81 -14.28
C GLU A 240 -6.49 3.31 -13.95
N PHE A 241 -6.85 2.96 -12.73
CA PHE A 241 -6.84 1.59 -12.24
C PHE A 241 -8.02 1.33 -11.28
N PRO A 242 -9.20 0.96 -11.82
CA PRO A 242 -10.42 0.78 -11.04
C PRO A 242 -10.42 -0.59 -10.35
N TYR A 243 -9.51 -0.80 -9.41
CA TYR A 243 -9.48 -2.01 -8.60
C TYR A 243 -9.29 -1.67 -7.14
N THR A 244 -9.87 -2.50 -6.29
CA THR A 244 -9.46 -2.61 -4.90
C THR A 244 -8.18 -3.45 -4.85
N MET A 245 -7.20 -3.01 -4.08
CA MET A 245 -5.90 -3.63 -3.90
C MET A 245 -5.73 -4.00 -2.44
N ARG A 246 -5.74 -5.31 -2.16
CA ARG A 246 -5.45 -5.84 -0.83
C ARG A 246 -4.07 -6.45 -0.83
N LEU A 247 -3.20 -5.95 0.04
CA LEU A 247 -1.85 -6.45 0.22
C LEU A 247 -1.74 -7.08 1.60
N VAL A 248 -1.09 -8.22 1.66
CA VAL A 248 -0.79 -8.92 2.92
C VAL A 248 0.71 -9.14 2.99
N SER A 249 1.35 -8.58 4.02
CA SER A 249 2.76 -8.79 4.32
C SER A 249 2.91 -9.81 5.43
N GLU A 250 3.39 -10.98 5.09
CA GLU A 250 3.73 -12.06 6.03
C GLU A 250 5.21 -11.94 6.40
N CYS A 251 5.50 -11.59 7.65
CA CYS A 251 6.87 -11.56 8.14
C CYS A 251 7.33 -12.98 8.44
N LEU A 252 8.22 -13.53 7.62
CA LEU A 252 8.75 -14.89 7.80
C LEU A 252 9.99 -14.91 8.69
N GLY A 253 10.73 -13.80 8.74
CA GLY A 253 11.90 -13.61 9.59
C GLY A 253 12.06 -12.15 9.97
N SER A 254 12.54 -11.87 11.19
CA SER A 254 12.70 -10.51 11.69
C SER A 254 13.96 -10.34 12.54
N ASN A 255 14.91 -9.56 12.03
CA ASN A 255 16.00 -9.01 12.83
C ASN A 255 16.25 -7.52 12.49
N GLY A 256 15.21 -6.79 12.10
CA GLY A 256 15.31 -5.36 11.81
C GLY A 256 14.25 -4.87 10.84
N SER A 257 13.43 -3.94 11.31
CA SER A 257 12.41 -3.20 10.57
C SER A 257 11.72 -3.97 9.42
N THR A 258 10.97 -4.98 9.80
CA THR A 258 10.03 -5.69 8.92
C THR A 258 9.01 -4.76 8.28
N SER A 259 8.64 -3.64 8.91
CA SER A 259 7.74 -2.65 8.30
C SER A 259 8.32 -2.04 7.02
N MET A 260 9.61 -1.74 6.99
CA MET A 260 10.30 -1.24 5.80
C MET A 260 10.47 -2.34 4.74
N ALA A 261 10.76 -3.58 5.17
CA ALA A 261 10.77 -4.73 4.27
C ALA A 261 9.40 -4.97 3.63
N SER A 262 8.31 -4.80 4.39
CA SER A 262 6.94 -4.85 3.90
C SER A 262 6.65 -3.77 2.87
N THR A 263 7.11 -2.53 3.08
CA THR A 263 6.99 -1.47 2.06
C THR A 263 7.69 -1.86 0.75
N CYS A 264 8.94 -2.35 0.82
CA CYS A 264 9.68 -2.81 -0.36
C CYS A 264 8.97 -3.97 -1.06
N GLY A 265 8.57 -4.99 -0.31
CA GLY A 265 7.84 -6.15 -0.82
C GLY A 265 6.51 -5.75 -1.48
N SER A 266 5.74 -4.89 -0.83
CA SER A 266 4.48 -4.35 -1.38
C SER A 266 4.69 -3.56 -2.67
N SER A 267 5.74 -2.74 -2.76
CA SER A 267 6.07 -2.05 -4.01
C SER A 267 6.34 -3.05 -5.14
N MET A 268 7.06 -4.13 -4.86
CA MET A 268 7.37 -5.16 -5.85
C MET A 268 6.16 -5.99 -6.25
N SER A 269 5.27 -6.34 -5.30
CA SER A 269 4.08 -7.14 -5.58
C SER A 269 3.04 -6.35 -6.39
N LEU A 270 2.91 -5.04 -6.14
CA LEU A 270 2.14 -4.10 -6.97
C LEU A 270 2.62 -4.14 -8.42
N MET A 271 3.93 -4.01 -8.62
CA MET A 271 4.53 -4.04 -9.96
C MET A 271 4.32 -5.40 -10.63
N HIS A 272 4.50 -6.50 -9.88
CA HIS A 272 4.30 -7.86 -10.40
C HIS A 272 2.84 -8.11 -10.80
N ALA A 273 1.89 -7.57 -10.05
CA ALA A 273 0.46 -7.67 -10.36
C ALA A 273 0.01 -6.84 -11.57
N GLY A 274 0.91 -6.05 -12.16
CA GLY A 274 0.59 -5.13 -13.26
C GLY A 274 -0.09 -3.85 -12.80
N VAL A 275 -0.02 -3.50 -11.52
CA VAL A 275 -0.54 -2.21 -11.03
C VAL A 275 0.38 -1.09 -11.53
N PRO A 276 -0.14 -0.08 -12.25
CA PRO A 276 0.67 0.99 -12.84
C PRO A 276 1.05 2.04 -11.78
N ILE A 277 1.87 1.66 -10.80
CA ILE A 277 2.40 2.60 -9.80
C ILE A 277 3.34 3.61 -10.48
N LYS A 278 3.30 4.87 -10.01
CA LYS A 278 4.09 5.97 -10.60
C LYS A 278 5.60 5.76 -10.49
N ALA A 279 6.03 5.13 -9.40
CA ALA A 279 7.43 4.79 -9.15
C ALA A 279 7.52 3.72 -8.04
N ALA A 280 8.59 2.93 -8.07
CA ALA A 280 8.91 1.99 -6.98
C ALA A 280 9.26 2.74 -5.68
N VAL A 281 8.82 2.20 -4.55
CA VAL A 281 9.04 2.74 -3.21
C VAL A 281 9.85 1.74 -2.38
N ALA A 282 10.91 2.23 -1.77
CA ALA A 282 11.70 1.47 -0.80
C ALA A 282 11.68 2.12 0.57
N GLY A 283 11.89 1.31 1.61
CA GLY A 283 11.99 1.73 3.00
C GLY A 283 13.33 1.38 3.63
N ILE A 284 13.82 2.26 4.49
CA ILE A 284 15.03 2.05 5.30
C ILE A 284 14.77 2.45 6.75
N ALA A 285 15.33 1.69 7.68
CA ALA A 285 15.32 2.02 9.09
C ALA A 285 16.71 2.52 9.50
N MET A 286 16.71 3.66 10.17
CA MET A 286 17.89 4.37 10.63
C MET A 286 17.86 4.42 12.15
N GLY A 287 19.03 4.54 12.75
CA GLY A 287 19.14 4.86 14.16
C GLY A 287 20.20 5.90 14.45
N ALA A 288 20.31 6.29 15.71
CA ALA A 288 21.39 7.15 16.18
C ALA A 288 21.94 6.65 17.51
N ALA A 289 23.25 6.69 17.64
CA ALA A 289 23.96 6.64 18.91
C ALA A 289 24.36 8.07 19.26
N LEU A 290 24.07 8.49 20.48
CA LEU A 290 24.30 9.85 20.98
C LEU A 290 25.06 9.77 22.31
N ASP A 291 26.03 10.65 22.51
CA ASP A 291 26.63 10.92 23.81
C ASP A 291 26.17 12.30 24.25
N GLU A 292 25.20 12.35 25.18
CA GLU A 292 24.57 13.60 25.64
C GLU A 292 25.58 14.55 26.31
N ALA A 293 26.64 14.02 26.93
CA ALA A 293 27.62 14.83 27.65
C ALA A 293 28.62 15.49 26.69
N SER A 294 29.06 14.78 25.64
CA SER A 294 30.04 15.32 24.68
C SER A 294 29.41 15.90 23.41
N GLY A 295 28.14 15.61 23.15
CA GLY A 295 27.45 15.96 21.90
C GLY A 295 27.88 15.13 20.68
N ARG A 296 28.75 14.12 20.87
CA ARG A 296 29.16 13.20 19.80
C ARG A 296 27.98 12.32 19.37
N PHE A 297 27.89 12.05 18.07
CA PHE A 297 26.86 11.16 17.54
C PHE A 297 27.35 10.31 16.38
N ALA A 298 26.64 9.21 16.14
CA ALA A 298 26.76 8.40 14.94
C ALA A 298 25.36 8.01 14.43
N VAL A 299 25.14 8.14 13.13
CA VAL A 299 23.92 7.69 12.45
C VAL A 299 24.14 6.27 11.93
N LEU A 300 23.18 5.39 12.18
CA LEU A 300 23.21 3.99 11.77
C LEU A 300 22.22 3.76 10.62
N THR A 301 22.67 3.10 9.57
CA THR A 301 21.86 2.71 8.41
C THR A 301 21.48 1.24 8.51
N ASP A 302 20.22 0.91 8.23
CA ASP A 302 19.70 -0.45 8.28
C ASP A 302 19.91 -1.12 9.64
N ILE A 303 19.28 -0.55 10.68
CA ILE A 303 19.40 -1.02 12.06
C ILE A 303 18.84 -2.44 12.25
N GLN A 304 19.49 -3.20 13.12
CA GLN A 304 19.03 -4.51 13.60
C GLN A 304 18.11 -4.36 14.83
N GLY A 305 17.47 -5.46 15.24
CA GLY A 305 16.60 -5.46 16.43
C GLY A 305 17.33 -5.04 17.71
N MET A 306 18.55 -5.57 17.92
CA MET A 306 19.43 -5.18 19.03
C MET A 306 19.77 -3.68 19.00
N GLU A 307 20.07 -3.16 17.80
CA GLU A 307 20.43 -1.76 17.64
C GLU A 307 19.23 -0.84 17.83
N ASP A 308 18.04 -1.19 17.34
CA ASP A 308 16.80 -0.46 17.70
C ASP A 308 16.63 -0.45 19.22
N HIS A 309 16.74 -1.61 19.87
CA HIS A 309 16.53 -1.72 21.32
C HIS A 309 17.42 -0.79 22.14
N HIS A 310 18.70 -0.68 21.79
CA HIS A 310 19.70 0.11 22.53
C HIS A 310 19.99 1.50 21.94
N ALA A 311 19.61 1.78 20.69
CA ALA A 311 19.85 3.08 20.07
C ALA A 311 18.91 4.14 20.63
N HIS A 312 19.35 5.39 20.48
CA HIS A 312 18.68 6.58 20.98
C HIS A 312 17.56 7.09 20.07
N MET A 313 17.51 6.61 18.83
CA MET A 313 16.52 6.98 17.82
C MET A 313 16.18 5.78 16.94
N ASP A 314 14.89 5.57 16.65
CA ASP A 314 14.40 4.71 15.56
C ASP A 314 13.71 5.60 14.53
N PHE A 315 14.32 5.69 13.34
CA PHE A 315 13.88 6.59 12.29
C PHE A 315 13.67 5.84 10.98
N LYS A 316 12.41 5.69 10.58
CA LYS A 316 12.01 4.98 9.37
C LYS A 316 11.68 5.96 8.26
N VAL A 317 12.30 5.77 7.10
CA VAL A 317 12.12 6.65 5.94
C VAL A 317 11.76 5.79 4.73
N THR A 318 10.67 6.15 4.07
CA THR A 318 10.21 5.49 2.84
C THR A 318 10.15 6.48 1.69
N GLY A 319 10.24 6.00 0.47
CA GLY A 319 10.18 6.88 -0.69
C GLY A 319 10.68 6.27 -2.00
N THR A 320 10.61 7.07 -3.03
CA THR A 320 11.11 6.78 -4.37
C THR A 320 12.54 7.35 -4.53
N SER A 321 13.13 7.17 -5.71
CA SER A 321 14.35 7.90 -6.11
C SER A 321 14.12 9.42 -6.18
N GLN A 322 12.86 9.81 -6.37
CA GLN A 322 12.36 11.17 -6.45
C GLN A 322 11.83 11.68 -5.09
N GLY A 323 12.23 11.11 -3.95
CA GLY A 323 11.93 11.71 -2.65
C GLY A 323 11.13 10.83 -1.71
N VAL A 324 10.73 11.42 -0.60
CA VAL A 324 10.15 10.72 0.56
C VAL A 324 8.63 10.63 0.43
N THR A 325 8.06 9.47 0.77
CA THR A 325 6.60 9.24 0.78
C THR A 325 6.02 9.15 2.18
N ALA A 326 6.75 8.56 3.14
CA ALA A 326 6.40 8.57 4.55
C ALA A 326 7.63 8.54 5.45
N ILE A 327 7.48 9.14 6.64
CA ILE A 327 8.48 9.19 7.71
C ILE A 327 7.82 8.75 9.02
N GLN A 328 8.52 7.96 9.82
CA GLN A 328 8.20 7.69 11.22
C GLN A 328 9.45 7.91 12.05
N LEU A 329 9.33 8.68 13.14
CA LEU A 329 10.43 8.98 14.05
C LEU A 329 9.99 8.69 15.49
N ASP A 330 10.67 7.74 16.12
CA ASP A 330 10.56 7.47 17.55
C ASP A 330 11.89 7.85 18.22
N ASN A 331 11.86 8.95 18.99
CA ASN A 331 13.00 9.42 19.74
C ASN A 331 12.93 8.92 21.19
N LYS A 332 14.01 8.32 21.69
CA LYS A 332 14.04 7.67 23.03
C LYS A 332 14.75 8.50 24.10
N VAL A 333 15.53 9.51 23.70
CA VAL A 333 16.35 10.33 24.62
C VAL A 333 16.29 11.82 24.26
N GLY A 334 16.80 12.67 25.15
CA GLY A 334 17.02 14.09 24.83
C GLY A 334 18.13 14.29 23.78
N GLY A 335 18.33 15.53 23.34
CA GLY A 335 19.53 15.88 22.56
C GLY A 335 19.53 15.53 21.07
N LEU A 336 18.40 15.12 20.49
CA LEU A 336 18.30 14.95 19.04
C LEU A 336 18.35 16.31 18.32
N THR A 337 19.49 16.63 17.70
CA THR A 337 19.69 17.90 17.00
C THR A 337 19.21 17.84 15.55
N VAL A 338 18.97 19.03 14.96
CA VAL A 338 18.66 19.16 13.52
C VAL A 338 19.79 18.60 12.66
N GLU A 339 21.03 18.65 13.13
CA GLU A 339 22.19 18.10 12.44
C GLU A 339 22.11 16.57 12.36
N VAL A 340 21.79 15.89 13.46
CA VAL A 340 21.60 14.42 13.48
C VAL A 340 20.49 14.01 12.51
N LEU A 341 19.35 14.70 12.54
CA LEU A 341 18.23 14.43 11.64
C LEU A 341 18.57 14.67 10.18
N SER A 342 19.32 15.73 9.88
CA SER A 342 19.76 16.05 8.51
C SER A 342 20.69 14.97 7.99
N GLN A 343 21.64 14.52 8.80
CA GLN A 343 22.54 13.42 8.44
C GLN A 343 21.76 12.11 8.25
N ALA A 344 20.83 11.80 9.15
CA ALA A 344 19.98 10.62 9.06
C ALA A 344 19.13 10.59 7.78
N LEU A 345 18.56 11.71 7.38
CA LEU A 345 17.80 11.82 6.12
C LEU A 345 18.70 11.63 4.89
N ASN A 346 19.90 12.23 4.88
CA ASN A 346 20.85 12.10 3.78
C ASN A 346 21.32 10.64 3.60
N ASP A 347 21.66 9.97 4.69
CA ASP A 347 22.09 8.56 4.65
C ASP A 347 20.92 7.62 4.35
N ALA A 348 19.72 7.92 4.86
CA ALA A 348 18.50 7.22 4.49
C ALA A 348 18.23 7.31 2.99
N LYS A 349 18.45 8.47 2.36
CA LYS A 349 18.31 8.64 0.91
C LYS A 349 19.27 7.75 0.14
N LYS A 350 20.55 7.71 0.52
CA LYS A 350 21.55 6.83 -0.10
C LYS A 350 21.14 5.37 0.04
N GLY A 351 20.74 4.96 1.24
CA GLY A 351 20.33 3.59 1.50
C GLY A 351 19.06 3.19 0.76
N ARG A 352 18.08 4.09 0.66
CA ARG A 352 16.86 3.87 -0.11
C ARG A 352 17.14 3.70 -1.60
N ILE A 353 18.03 4.51 -2.17
CA ILE A 353 18.46 4.37 -3.58
C ILE A 353 19.16 3.03 -3.81
N PHE A 354 20.03 2.60 -2.89
CA PHE A 354 20.67 1.28 -2.97
C PHE A 354 19.63 0.14 -2.96
N ILE A 355 18.64 0.20 -2.06
CA ILE A 355 17.57 -0.80 -1.99
C ILE A 355 16.72 -0.81 -3.26
N LEU A 356 16.37 0.37 -3.80
CA LEU A 356 15.65 0.46 -5.08
C LEU A 356 16.45 -0.19 -6.21
N GLY A 357 17.77 0.00 -6.24
CA GLY A 357 18.66 -0.67 -7.19
C GLY A 357 18.57 -2.20 -7.07
N LYS A 358 18.59 -2.73 -5.85
CA LYS A 358 18.43 -4.17 -5.59
C LYS A 358 17.06 -4.70 -6.01
N MET A 359 15.98 -3.99 -5.70
CA MET A 359 14.63 -4.35 -6.14
C MET A 359 14.52 -4.38 -7.67
N ALA A 360 15.17 -3.44 -8.36
CA ALA A 360 15.16 -3.34 -9.81
C ALA A 360 15.86 -4.51 -10.52
N GLU A 361 16.73 -5.27 -9.81
CA GLU A 361 17.31 -6.52 -10.32
C GLU A 361 16.23 -7.61 -10.53
N SER A 362 15.13 -7.56 -9.74
CA SER A 362 14.00 -8.49 -9.88
C SER A 362 12.84 -7.91 -10.69
N ILE A 363 12.51 -6.64 -10.48
CA ILE A 363 11.42 -5.97 -11.19
C ILE A 363 11.68 -4.46 -11.28
N ASN A 364 11.90 -3.94 -12.48
CA ASN A 364 12.24 -2.52 -12.70
C ASN A 364 11.05 -1.65 -13.12
N LYS A 365 9.98 -2.25 -13.65
CA LYS A 365 8.73 -1.61 -14.04
C LYS A 365 7.56 -2.56 -13.79
N SER A 366 6.37 -2.03 -13.63
CA SER A 366 5.17 -2.85 -13.53
C SER A 366 4.98 -3.70 -14.78
N ASN A 367 4.46 -4.92 -14.59
CA ASN A 367 4.07 -5.77 -15.70
C ASN A 367 3.01 -5.05 -16.57
N PRO A 368 3.08 -5.16 -17.90
CA PRO A 368 2.16 -4.47 -18.80
C PRO A 368 0.73 -5.00 -18.70
N GLU A 369 0.59 -6.27 -18.34
CA GLU A 369 -0.70 -6.93 -18.19
C GLU A 369 -0.89 -7.36 -16.73
N ILE A 370 -2.12 -7.26 -16.25
CA ILE A 370 -2.52 -7.83 -14.97
C ILE A 370 -2.55 -9.36 -15.06
N ALA A 371 -2.37 -10.03 -13.91
CA ALA A 371 -2.39 -11.48 -13.82
C ALA A 371 -3.61 -12.11 -14.53
N SER A 372 -3.42 -13.32 -15.08
CA SER A 372 -4.50 -14.06 -15.75
C SER A 372 -5.62 -14.45 -14.79
N SER A 373 -5.29 -14.69 -13.51
CA SER A 373 -6.26 -14.98 -12.44
C SER A 373 -6.99 -13.74 -11.93
N ALA A 374 -6.48 -12.53 -12.21
CA ALA A 374 -7.12 -11.29 -11.79
C ALA A 374 -8.39 -11.00 -12.62
N PRO A 375 -9.45 -10.43 -12.00
CA PRO A 375 -10.62 -9.95 -12.73
C PRO A 375 -10.18 -8.98 -13.83
N LYS A 376 -10.64 -9.18 -15.06
CA LYS A 376 -10.49 -8.22 -16.16
C LYS A 376 -11.56 -7.15 -16.04
N VAL A 377 -11.22 -5.93 -16.47
CA VAL A 377 -12.09 -4.77 -16.36
C VAL A 377 -12.36 -4.11 -17.70
N LYS A 378 -13.60 -3.68 -17.91
CA LYS A 378 -13.98 -2.73 -18.97
C LYS A 378 -14.78 -1.58 -18.38
N ILE A 379 -14.52 -0.39 -18.89
CA ILE A 379 -15.20 0.84 -18.47
C ILE A 379 -16.03 1.33 -19.64
N ILE A 380 -17.30 1.63 -19.39
CA ILE A 380 -18.20 2.30 -20.34
C ILE A 380 -18.84 3.50 -19.66
N LEU A 381 -18.89 4.63 -20.35
CA LEU A 381 -19.57 5.82 -19.87
C LEU A 381 -21.02 5.80 -20.36
N VAL A 382 -21.96 5.60 -19.44
CA VAL A 382 -23.40 5.57 -19.72
C VAL A 382 -23.95 6.99 -19.58
N PRO A 383 -24.62 7.55 -20.60
CA PRO A 383 -25.26 8.85 -20.48
C PRO A 383 -26.30 8.86 -19.35
N GLN A 384 -26.40 9.96 -18.60
CA GLN A 384 -27.36 10.06 -17.46
C GLN A 384 -28.81 9.77 -17.86
N SER A 385 -29.21 10.12 -19.09
CA SER A 385 -30.54 9.81 -19.65
C SER A 385 -30.83 8.31 -19.75
N LYS A 386 -29.78 7.48 -19.82
CA LYS A 386 -29.83 6.03 -20.08
C LYS A 386 -29.56 5.16 -18.86
N ILE A 387 -29.10 5.74 -17.75
CA ILE A 387 -28.81 5.00 -16.50
C ILE A 387 -30.03 4.17 -16.06
N ARG A 388 -31.24 4.75 -16.10
CA ARG A 388 -32.47 4.04 -15.72
C ARG A 388 -32.79 2.83 -16.62
N GLU A 389 -32.43 2.89 -17.90
CA GLU A 389 -32.63 1.81 -18.87
C GLU A 389 -31.65 0.65 -18.60
N VAL A 390 -30.39 0.97 -18.27
CA VAL A 390 -29.35 -0.02 -17.95
C VAL A 390 -29.59 -0.70 -16.59
N ILE A 391 -30.00 0.06 -15.57
CA ILE A 391 -30.34 -0.53 -14.26
C ILE A 391 -31.64 -1.35 -14.37
N GLY A 392 -32.63 -0.83 -15.09
CA GLY A 392 -33.98 -1.39 -15.15
C GLY A 392 -34.77 -1.17 -13.85
N SER A 393 -36.05 -1.58 -13.84
CA SER A 393 -36.90 -1.48 -12.65
C SER A 393 -36.34 -2.32 -11.51
N GLY A 394 -35.92 -1.67 -10.42
CA GLY A 394 -35.36 -2.34 -9.23
C GLY A 394 -34.04 -3.08 -9.47
N GLY A 395 -33.29 -2.75 -10.54
CA GLY A 395 -32.03 -3.44 -10.87
C GLY A 395 -32.21 -4.72 -11.68
N ALA A 396 -33.42 -5.01 -12.19
CA ALA A 396 -33.68 -6.26 -12.91
C ALA A 396 -32.79 -6.48 -14.15
N VAL A 397 -32.50 -5.42 -14.91
CA VAL A 397 -31.69 -5.52 -16.14
C VAL A 397 -30.22 -5.72 -15.78
N ILE A 398 -29.66 -4.92 -14.88
CA ILE A 398 -28.26 -5.04 -14.48
C ILE A 398 -27.98 -6.38 -13.76
N ASN A 399 -28.91 -6.86 -12.93
CA ASN A 399 -28.78 -8.19 -12.30
C ASN A 399 -28.91 -9.32 -13.33
N GLY A 400 -29.76 -9.14 -14.34
CA GLY A 400 -29.88 -10.06 -15.47
C GLY A 400 -28.58 -10.19 -16.26
N LEU A 401 -27.95 -9.04 -16.60
CA LEU A 401 -26.65 -9.01 -17.28
C LEU A 401 -25.55 -9.69 -16.46
N GLN A 402 -25.48 -9.41 -15.16
CA GLN A 402 -24.51 -10.05 -14.27
C GLN A 402 -24.68 -11.57 -14.24
N THR A 403 -25.92 -12.05 -14.19
CA THR A 403 -26.22 -13.49 -14.18
C THR A 403 -25.95 -14.15 -15.54
N GLU A 404 -26.32 -13.51 -16.64
CA GLU A 404 -26.17 -14.03 -18.01
C GLU A 404 -24.70 -14.19 -18.39
N PHE A 405 -23.87 -13.18 -18.10
CA PHE A 405 -22.46 -13.17 -18.48
C PHE A 405 -21.52 -13.65 -17.37
N GLY A 406 -22.01 -13.87 -16.15
CA GLY A 406 -21.18 -14.23 -15.00
C GLY A 406 -20.15 -13.14 -14.64
N VAL A 407 -20.57 -11.88 -14.77
CA VAL A 407 -19.74 -10.67 -14.53
C VAL A 407 -20.34 -9.87 -13.39
N GLN A 408 -19.55 -8.97 -12.80
CA GLN A 408 -20.04 -7.98 -11.85
C GLN A 408 -20.06 -6.61 -12.52
N VAL A 409 -21.17 -5.88 -12.41
CA VAL A 409 -21.35 -4.57 -13.04
C VAL A 409 -21.62 -3.54 -11.94
N SER A 410 -20.73 -2.57 -11.81
CA SER A 410 -20.87 -1.44 -10.90
C SER A 410 -21.14 -0.18 -11.71
N LEU A 411 -22.24 0.52 -11.41
CA LEU A 411 -22.66 1.74 -12.10
C LEU A 411 -22.75 2.90 -11.10
N GLU A 412 -22.01 3.96 -11.39
CA GLU A 412 -22.04 5.20 -10.61
C GLU A 412 -23.12 6.15 -11.16
N ASN A 413 -24.13 6.48 -10.35
CA ASN A 413 -25.30 7.23 -10.79
C ASN A 413 -25.00 8.69 -11.19
N GLU A 414 -23.99 9.30 -10.58
CA GLU A 414 -23.67 10.72 -10.77
C GLU A 414 -22.89 10.95 -12.05
N THR A 415 -21.88 10.13 -12.32
CA THR A 415 -21.01 10.26 -13.49
C THR A 415 -21.50 9.44 -14.68
N GLY A 416 -22.29 8.39 -14.42
CA GLY A 416 -22.63 7.37 -15.42
C GLY A 416 -21.49 6.40 -15.72
N LYS A 417 -20.38 6.47 -14.98
CA LYS A 417 -19.25 5.54 -15.10
C LYS A 417 -19.72 4.14 -14.72
N THR A 418 -19.67 3.23 -15.69
CA THR A 418 -20.04 1.83 -15.49
C THR A 418 -18.82 0.96 -15.70
N VAL A 419 -18.51 0.15 -14.70
CA VAL A 419 -17.34 -0.72 -14.68
C VAL A 419 -17.79 -2.18 -14.62
N ILE A 420 -17.28 -2.99 -15.54
CA ILE A 420 -17.63 -4.39 -15.73
C ILE A 420 -16.41 -5.23 -15.36
N TYR A 421 -16.56 -6.14 -14.39
CA TYR A 421 -15.51 -7.05 -13.93
C TYR A 421 -15.87 -8.49 -14.25
N GLY A 422 -14.88 -9.29 -14.65
CA GLY A 422 -15.07 -10.73 -14.81
C GLY A 422 -13.77 -11.48 -15.02
N THR A 423 -13.75 -12.77 -14.68
CA THR A 423 -12.58 -13.63 -14.86
C THR A 423 -12.38 -14.07 -16.31
N ASN A 424 -13.47 -14.14 -17.09
CA ASN A 424 -13.43 -14.49 -18.51
C ASN A 424 -13.52 -13.23 -19.39
N SER A 425 -12.43 -12.91 -20.09
CA SER A 425 -12.36 -11.75 -20.97
C SER A 425 -13.46 -11.75 -22.05
N ALA A 426 -13.83 -12.90 -22.61
CA ALA A 426 -14.85 -12.97 -23.65
C ALA A 426 -16.24 -12.57 -23.12
N MET A 427 -16.55 -12.95 -21.88
CA MET A 427 -17.83 -12.60 -21.24
C MET A 427 -17.88 -11.12 -20.84
N VAL A 428 -16.75 -10.56 -20.39
CA VAL A 428 -16.65 -9.12 -20.11
C VAL A 428 -16.87 -8.30 -21.38
N GLU A 429 -16.27 -8.70 -22.52
CA GLU A 429 -16.51 -8.02 -23.80
C GLU A 429 -17.95 -8.19 -24.30
N ALA A 430 -18.55 -9.36 -24.12
CA ALA A 430 -19.94 -9.60 -24.49
C ALA A 430 -20.91 -8.73 -23.68
N CYS A 431 -20.70 -8.63 -22.36
CA CYS A 431 -21.47 -7.74 -21.49
C CYS A 431 -21.26 -6.26 -21.87
N TYR A 432 -20.01 -5.85 -22.15
CA TYR A 432 -19.69 -4.51 -22.63
C TYR A 432 -20.44 -4.19 -23.93
N ALA A 433 -20.41 -5.08 -24.92
CA ALA A 433 -21.12 -4.91 -26.18
C ALA A 433 -22.64 -4.80 -25.98
N LYS A 434 -23.19 -5.57 -25.04
CA LYS A 434 -24.61 -5.52 -24.69
C LYS A 434 -24.98 -4.17 -24.05
N ILE A 435 -24.21 -3.68 -23.08
CA ILE A 435 -24.48 -2.35 -22.48
C ILE A 435 -24.28 -1.24 -23.53
N ALA A 436 -23.25 -1.34 -24.37
CA ALA A 436 -23.02 -0.40 -25.47
C ALA A 436 -24.21 -0.33 -26.44
N SER A 437 -24.83 -1.48 -26.75
CA SER A 437 -26.02 -1.55 -27.60
C SER A 437 -27.26 -0.88 -26.99
N MET A 438 -27.41 -0.93 -25.65
CA MET A 438 -28.53 -0.31 -24.93
C MET A 438 -28.42 1.21 -24.90
N ILE A 439 -27.20 1.73 -24.77
CA ILE A 439 -26.94 3.17 -24.70
C ILE A 439 -26.77 3.82 -26.08
N HIS A 440 -26.71 3.04 -27.16
CA HIS A 440 -26.56 3.58 -28.51
C HIS A 440 -27.72 4.50 -28.86
N GLU A 441 -27.38 5.76 -29.14
CA GLU A 441 -28.33 6.78 -29.61
C GLU A 441 -28.23 6.90 -31.12
N PHE A 442 -29.27 6.44 -31.80
CA PHE A 442 -29.41 6.56 -33.23
C PHE A 442 -29.54 8.02 -33.68
N LYS A 443 -28.74 8.44 -34.66
CA LYS A 443 -28.76 9.81 -35.20
C LYS A 443 -29.49 9.88 -36.55
N ILE A 444 -30.07 11.04 -36.85
CA ILE A 444 -30.60 11.32 -38.19
C ILE A 444 -29.44 11.25 -39.20
N GLY A 445 -29.65 10.50 -40.29
CA GLY A 445 -28.66 10.21 -41.32
C GLY A 445 -27.85 8.93 -41.09
N GLU A 446 -27.99 8.27 -39.93
CA GLU A 446 -27.33 6.99 -39.65
C GLU A 446 -27.96 5.85 -40.45
N THR A 447 -27.14 4.95 -40.96
CA THR A 447 -27.60 3.75 -41.67
C THR A 447 -27.62 2.58 -40.72
N ILE A 448 -28.80 2.01 -40.51
CA ILE A 448 -29.06 0.85 -39.66
C ILE A 448 -29.29 -0.38 -40.54
N THR A 449 -28.77 -1.52 -40.09
CA THR A 449 -28.88 -2.80 -40.81
C THR A 449 -29.47 -3.87 -39.90
N GLY A 450 -30.03 -4.92 -40.48
CA GLY A 450 -30.35 -6.14 -39.74
C GLY A 450 -31.42 -7.02 -40.37
N PRO A 451 -31.74 -8.17 -39.75
CA PRO A 451 -32.64 -9.16 -40.32
C PRO A 451 -34.12 -8.81 -40.08
N VAL A 452 -34.96 -9.06 -41.09
CA VAL A 452 -36.42 -8.95 -40.99
C VAL A 452 -36.96 -10.03 -40.06
N VAL A 453 -37.58 -9.61 -38.95
CA VAL A 453 -38.14 -10.48 -37.90
C VAL A 453 -39.65 -10.65 -38.03
N ARG A 454 -40.36 -9.65 -38.59
CA ARG A 454 -41.81 -9.72 -38.78
C ARG A 454 -42.23 -8.88 -39.99
N ILE A 455 -43.18 -9.39 -40.77
CA ILE A 455 -43.77 -8.67 -41.90
C ILE A 455 -45.25 -8.46 -41.59
N GLU A 456 -45.73 -7.24 -41.80
CA GLU A 456 -47.14 -6.85 -41.68
C GLU A 456 -47.59 -6.17 -42.98
N LYS A 457 -48.92 -6.04 -43.17
CA LYS A 457 -49.49 -5.46 -44.41
C LYS A 457 -49.02 -4.02 -44.71
N PHE A 458 -48.58 -3.29 -43.69
CA PHE A 458 -48.18 -1.88 -43.81
C PHE A 458 -46.66 -1.67 -43.75
N GLY A 459 -45.86 -2.71 -43.51
CA GLY A 459 -44.40 -2.58 -43.41
C GLY A 459 -43.70 -3.83 -42.90
N ALA A 460 -42.36 -3.77 -42.91
CA ALA A 460 -41.50 -4.82 -42.37
C ALA A 460 -40.78 -4.34 -41.11
N PHE A 461 -40.82 -5.17 -40.06
CA PHE A 461 -40.03 -4.99 -38.85
C PHE A 461 -38.72 -5.77 -38.98
N PHE A 462 -37.60 -5.10 -38.75
CA PHE A 462 -36.29 -5.72 -38.69
C PHE A 462 -35.61 -5.37 -37.38
N ARG A 463 -34.78 -6.29 -36.89
CA ARG A 463 -33.99 -6.08 -35.69
C ARG A 463 -32.75 -5.31 -36.06
N ILE A 464 -32.51 -4.16 -35.42
CA ILE A 464 -31.31 -3.38 -35.72
C ILE A 464 -30.08 -4.14 -35.19
N ASP A 465 -29.06 -4.30 -36.01
CA ASP A 465 -27.78 -4.87 -35.59
C ASP A 465 -27.18 -4.04 -34.45
N ASN A 466 -26.68 -4.70 -33.41
CA ASN A 466 -26.15 -4.05 -32.20
C ASN A 466 -27.18 -3.18 -31.46
N SER A 467 -28.47 -3.53 -31.51
CA SER A 467 -29.49 -2.97 -30.64
C SER A 467 -30.61 -3.97 -30.36
N ASP A 468 -31.22 -3.90 -29.19
CA ASP A 468 -32.42 -4.68 -28.86
C ASP A 468 -33.71 -4.05 -29.39
N LYS A 469 -33.60 -2.97 -30.18
CA LYS A 469 -34.74 -2.25 -30.75
C LYS A 469 -35.07 -2.79 -32.13
N ASP A 470 -36.34 -3.11 -32.32
CA ASP A 470 -36.89 -3.39 -33.64
C ASP A 470 -37.29 -2.07 -34.31
N ALA A 471 -37.00 -1.95 -35.60
CA ALA A 471 -37.37 -0.80 -36.41
C ALA A 471 -38.28 -1.21 -37.56
N MET A 472 -39.18 -0.32 -37.96
CA MET A 472 -40.19 -0.61 -38.98
C MET A 472 -39.94 0.25 -40.22
N VAL A 473 -39.78 -0.39 -41.37
CA VAL A 473 -39.81 0.28 -42.67
C VAL A 473 -41.22 0.19 -43.27
N HIS A 474 -41.77 1.35 -43.63
CA HIS A 474 -43.12 1.44 -44.19
C HIS A 474 -43.15 1.00 -45.67
N ILE A 475 -44.26 0.41 -46.13
CA ILE A 475 -44.40 -0.09 -47.51
C ILE A 475 -44.12 0.97 -48.59
N SER A 476 -44.40 2.24 -48.30
CA SER A 476 -44.14 3.35 -49.23
C SER A 476 -42.66 3.58 -49.50
N GLU A 477 -41.79 3.27 -48.54
CA GLU A 477 -40.34 3.49 -48.63
C GLU A 477 -39.62 2.31 -49.29
N LEU A 478 -40.25 1.13 -49.33
CA LEU A 478 -39.69 -0.08 -49.95
C LEU A 478 -39.72 -0.02 -51.49
N GLY A 479 -40.61 0.78 -52.07
CA GLY A 479 -40.90 0.78 -53.50
C GLY A 479 -39.94 1.58 -54.38
N ASN A 480 -38.99 2.35 -53.84
CA ASN A 480 -38.13 3.25 -54.62
C ASN A 480 -38.91 4.08 -55.67
N GLY A 481 -40.12 4.55 -55.32
CA GLY A 481 -41.01 5.31 -56.22
C GLY A 481 -42.02 4.49 -57.01
N LYS A 482 -42.05 3.15 -56.90
CA LYS A 482 -43.11 2.27 -57.42
C LYS A 482 -44.10 1.91 -56.31
N ARG A 483 -45.40 1.90 -56.64
CA ARG A 483 -46.46 1.48 -55.71
C ARG A 483 -46.46 -0.05 -55.63
N LEU A 484 -46.13 -0.59 -54.47
CA LEU A 484 -46.19 -2.02 -54.18
C LEU A 484 -47.58 -2.37 -53.60
N GLU A 485 -48.13 -3.51 -53.97
CA GLU A 485 -49.38 -4.01 -53.37
C GLU A 485 -49.13 -4.79 -52.09
N THR A 486 -48.00 -5.50 -51.99
CA THR A 486 -47.62 -6.29 -50.82
C THR A 486 -46.14 -6.12 -50.44
N VAL A 487 -45.83 -6.23 -49.14
CA VAL A 487 -44.44 -6.15 -48.64
C VAL A 487 -43.64 -7.40 -49.04
N GLU A 488 -44.34 -8.54 -49.17
CA GLU A 488 -43.75 -9.84 -49.54
C GLU A 488 -43.16 -9.88 -50.96
N GLU A 489 -43.52 -8.95 -51.84
CA GLU A 489 -42.92 -8.80 -53.18
C GLU A 489 -41.44 -8.41 -53.12
N VAL A 490 -41.02 -7.71 -52.05
CA VAL A 490 -39.67 -7.18 -51.91
C VAL A 490 -38.90 -7.86 -50.79
N LEU A 491 -39.54 -8.14 -49.64
CA LEU A 491 -38.85 -8.66 -48.45
C LEU A 491 -39.44 -10.01 -48.00
N LYS A 492 -38.57 -10.93 -47.59
CA LYS A 492 -38.94 -12.18 -46.92
C LYS A 492 -38.46 -12.16 -45.48
N LEU A 493 -39.10 -12.96 -44.64
CA LEU A 493 -38.64 -13.23 -43.27
C LEU A 493 -37.19 -13.73 -43.31
N GLY A 494 -36.34 -13.12 -42.49
CA GLY A 494 -34.91 -13.43 -42.39
C GLY A 494 -34.00 -12.65 -43.36
N ASP A 495 -34.54 -11.90 -44.32
CA ASP A 495 -33.71 -11.09 -45.22
C ASP A 495 -33.00 -9.97 -44.45
N ARG A 496 -31.74 -9.71 -44.79
CA ARG A 496 -30.98 -8.58 -44.23
C ARG A 496 -31.23 -7.32 -45.06
N ILE A 497 -31.57 -6.23 -44.38
CA ILE A 497 -31.90 -4.96 -45.03
C ILE A 497 -31.06 -3.83 -44.44
N SER A 498 -30.82 -2.81 -45.26
CA SER A 498 -30.12 -1.57 -44.90
C SER A 498 -31.06 -0.37 -45.08
N CYS A 499 -31.19 0.46 -44.05
CA CYS A 499 -32.08 1.62 -44.04
C CYS A 499 -31.40 2.84 -43.43
N THR A 500 -31.64 4.04 -43.96
CA THR A 500 -31.15 5.30 -43.37
C THR A 500 -32.25 5.98 -42.55
N ILE A 501 -31.89 6.48 -41.36
CA ILE A 501 -32.81 7.21 -40.48
C ILE A 501 -33.02 8.63 -41.03
N MET A 502 -34.23 8.93 -41.45
CA MET A 502 -34.61 10.23 -42.01
C MET A 502 -35.12 11.19 -40.93
N GLU A 503 -35.86 10.66 -39.96
CA GLU A 503 -36.52 11.46 -38.92
C GLU A 503 -36.75 10.58 -37.69
N ILE A 504 -36.74 11.20 -36.50
CA ILE A 504 -37.04 10.55 -35.23
C ILE A 504 -38.21 11.31 -34.61
N ASN A 505 -39.37 10.66 -34.52
CA ASN A 505 -40.56 11.28 -33.92
C ASN A 505 -40.44 11.36 -32.39
N ASP A 506 -41.23 12.22 -31.75
CA ASP A 506 -41.26 12.42 -30.28
C ASP A 506 -41.53 11.15 -29.46
N ARG A 507 -42.10 10.11 -30.10
CA ARG A 507 -42.34 8.78 -29.51
C ARG A 507 -41.18 7.80 -29.70
N GLY A 508 -40.03 8.24 -30.24
CA GLY A 508 -38.86 7.41 -30.53
C GLY A 508 -39.01 6.48 -31.73
N GLN A 509 -39.99 6.72 -32.59
CA GLN A 509 -40.20 5.95 -33.82
C GLN A 509 -39.35 6.51 -34.96
N PHE A 510 -38.65 5.63 -35.67
CA PHE A 510 -37.80 6.00 -36.80
C PHE A 510 -38.61 6.07 -38.09
N LYS A 511 -38.45 7.17 -38.82
CA LYS A 511 -38.81 7.23 -40.24
C LYS A 511 -37.60 6.78 -41.05
N LEU A 512 -37.74 5.67 -41.76
CA LEU A 512 -36.64 5.00 -42.42
C LEU A 512 -36.75 5.07 -43.94
N LYS A 513 -35.65 5.35 -44.62
CA LYS A 513 -35.52 5.21 -46.06
C LYS A 513 -34.83 3.89 -46.38
N PHE A 514 -35.42 3.07 -47.24
CA PHE A 514 -34.84 1.80 -47.66
C PHE A 514 -33.67 2.04 -48.64
N ASN A 515 -32.50 1.46 -48.35
CA ASN A 515 -31.33 1.55 -49.22
C ASN A 515 -31.16 0.29 -50.09
N GLY A 516 -31.57 -0.87 -49.58
CA GLY A 516 -31.49 -2.15 -50.31
C GLY A 516 -31.44 -3.37 -49.38
N LYS A 517 -31.54 -4.55 -49.99
CA LYS A 517 -31.14 -5.81 -49.34
C LYS A 517 -29.63 -5.96 -49.34
N MET A 518 -29.11 -6.57 -48.28
CA MET A 518 -27.70 -6.96 -48.15
C MET A 518 -27.47 -8.43 -48.48
#